data_AF-A0A1L8MMV0-F1
#
_entry.id   AF-A0A1L8MMV0-F1
#
_cell.length_a   1.000
_cell.length_b   1.000
_cell.length_c   1.000
_cell.angle_alpha   90.00
_cell.angle_beta   90.00
_cell.angle_gamma   90.00
#
_symmetry.space_group_name_H-M   'P 1'
#
loop_
_entity.id
_entity.type
_entity.pdbx_description
1 polymer ?
#
loop_
_entity_poly.entity_id
_entity_poly.type
_entity_poly.pdbx_seq_one_letter_code
_entity_poly.pdbx_strand_id
1 'polypeptide(L)'
;MKRKIFYLLPLNLLLIACTSPAQNTTNSSNKTDKILKTKTNSSSKQKNALQTKNQKKNEELYADILANYPNQYYSRSHAFCDINHDGIDELIIGKADFAEALYYLVNEQPTLLASSIVASAGGNRQGFTIFEDGKVLSSQWSSLSPMAESKVYQIPDNGGQAKIVASDEQYNIHDNDLSQVGITNTQTLNLAALTWLPAKTQASQSENPSAENPSPTNPSTEAYQTDVFPSAWQSDTKLRDGFYISFIENTEAADTHISQMTNMKETDVVVLPNGQAHAFLDWIRQTAPDGTTKNGLESNYQYWLENVKK
;
A
#
# COMPACT_ATOMS: atom_id res chain seq x y z
N MET A 1 45.48 31.45 -29.67
CA MET A 1 44.94 32.58 -28.86
C MET A 1 43.57 32.21 -28.32
N LYS A 2 43.48 31.78 -27.05
CA LYS A 2 42.28 31.79 -26.21
C LYS A 2 42.77 31.99 -24.77
N ARG A 3 42.59 33.18 -24.22
CA ARG A 3 42.99 33.54 -22.85
C ARG A 3 42.00 32.89 -21.88
N LYS A 4 42.49 31.99 -21.01
CA LYS A 4 41.77 31.50 -19.84
C LYS A 4 42.01 32.48 -18.70
N ILE A 5 40.95 33.10 -18.20
CA ILE A 5 40.98 34.00 -17.04
C ILE A 5 40.81 33.13 -15.79
N PHE A 6 41.84 33.10 -14.95
CA PHE A 6 41.81 32.59 -13.59
C PHE A 6 41.09 33.62 -12.70
N TYR A 7 40.08 33.19 -11.94
CA TYR A 7 39.60 33.96 -10.80
C TYR A 7 40.03 33.27 -9.50
N LEU A 8 40.90 33.96 -8.78
CA LEU A 8 41.38 33.69 -7.43
C LEU A 8 40.35 34.21 -6.42
N LEU A 9 40.06 33.38 -5.42
CA LEU A 9 39.33 33.69 -4.19
C LEU A 9 40.10 34.70 -3.34
N PRO A 10 39.42 35.58 -2.58
CA PRO A 10 39.94 36.01 -1.29
C PRO A 10 39.07 35.52 -0.13
N LEU A 11 39.76 34.81 0.75
CA LEU A 11 39.45 34.45 2.13
C LEU A 11 39.26 35.72 2.99
N ASN A 12 38.19 35.77 3.80
CA ASN A 12 38.13 36.66 4.96
C ASN A 12 37.75 35.86 6.20
N LEU A 13 38.72 35.77 7.11
CA LEU A 13 38.67 35.19 8.44
C LEU A 13 38.61 36.35 9.43
N LEU A 14 37.64 36.37 10.35
CA LEU A 14 37.74 37.19 11.56
C LEU A 14 37.39 36.33 12.79
N LEU A 15 38.42 36.04 13.57
CA LEU A 15 38.37 35.50 14.92
C LEU A 15 38.36 36.67 15.91
N ILE A 16 37.53 36.60 16.95
CA ILE A 16 37.82 37.25 18.23
C ILE A 16 37.62 36.21 19.34
N ALA A 17 38.69 36.00 20.09
CA ALA A 17 38.78 35.22 21.31
C ALA A 17 38.97 36.16 22.50
N CYS A 18 38.51 35.75 23.70
CA CYS A 18 39.07 36.07 25.02
C CYS A 18 38.76 34.86 25.93
N THR A 19 39.70 33.93 26.13
CA THR A 19 40.71 33.83 27.21
C THR A 19 40.17 33.42 28.60
N SER A 20 40.63 32.24 29.04
CA SER A 20 40.45 31.55 30.34
C SER A 20 41.34 32.14 31.46
N PRO A 21 41.33 31.68 32.75
CA PRO A 21 41.92 30.38 33.11
C PRO A 21 41.34 29.60 34.33
N ALA A 22 41.53 28.26 34.23
CA ALA A 22 42.01 27.28 35.22
C ALA A 22 41.44 27.15 36.68
N GLN A 23 40.83 25.97 36.90
CA GLN A 23 41.08 24.92 37.92
C GLN A 23 41.31 25.22 39.42
N ASN A 24 40.53 24.46 40.24
CA ASN A 24 40.84 23.74 41.49
C ASN A 24 41.36 24.56 42.70
N THR A 25 40.83 24.47 43.92
CA THR A 25 40.55 23.26 44.73
C THR A 25 39.90 23.67 46.08
N THR A 26 39.20 22.70 46.67
CA THR A 26 38.97 22.44 48.12
C THR A 26 38.00 23.26 48.99
N ASN A 27 37.02 22.49 49.51
CA ASN A 27 36.50 22.41 50.88
C ASN A 27 35.62 23.55 51.42
N SER A 28 34.31 23.27 51.59
CA SER A 28 33.77 22.70 52.83
C SER A 28 32.29 23.07 53.03
N SER A 29 31.54 22.07 53.51
CA SER A 29 30.37 22.18 54.39
C SER A 29 29.01 22.67 53.85
N ASN A 30 28.09 21.70 53.89
CA ASN A 30 26.79 21.75 54.57
C ASN A 30 25.62 22.54 53.94
N LYS A 31 24.68 21.74 53.39
CA LYS A 31 23.32 21.43 53.91
C LYS A 31 22.15 21.91 53.03
N THR A 32 21.33 20.91 52.62
CA THR A 32 19.85 20.91 52.43
C THR A 32 19.27 21.92 51.42
N ASP A 33 18.46 21.57 50.41
CA ASP A 33 17.31 20.67 50.42
C ASP A 33 16.86 20.28 48.99
N LYS A 34 16.05 19.22 48.94
CA LYS A 34 15.21 18.71 47.84
C LYS A 34 14.80 19.72 46.76
N ILE A 35 14.99 19.35 45.49
CA ILE A 35 13.93 19.06 44.47
C ILE A 35 14.66 18.75 43.16
N LEU A 36 14.72 17.48 42.77
CA LEU A 36 15.03 17.10 41.38
C LEU A 36 14.26 15.84 41.00
N LYS A 37 13.00 16.02 40.60
CA LYS A 37 12.27 15.11 39.71
C LYS A 37 11.15 15.90 39.03
N THR A 38 11.43 16.46 37.85
CA THR A 38 10.47 16.61 36.73
C THR A 38 11.11 17.47 35.64
N LYS A 39 11.65 16.85 34.59
CA LYS A 39 11.80 17.48 33.26
C LYS A 39 12.13 16.40 32.20
N THR A 40 11.19 15.48 32.00
CA THR A 40 11.23 14.59 30.80
C THR A 40 9.86 14.06 30.35
N ASN A 41 8.75 14.45 30.99
CA ASN A 41 7.41 13.90 30.67
C ASN A 41 6.43 14.90 30.03
N SER A 42 6.86 16.13 29.71
CA SER A 42 5.96 17.16 29.14
C SER A 42 5.93 17.17 27.60
N SER A 43 7.05 16.88 26.93
CA SER A 43 7.13 16.96 25.45
C SER A 43 6.43 15.79 24.75
N SER A 44 6.55 14.57 25.28
CA SER A 44 5.87 13.38 24.74
C SER A 44 4.35 13.46 24.93
N LYS A 45 3.90 13.99 26.07
CA LYS A 45 2.47 14.12 26.38
C LYS A 45 1.78 15.18 25.51
N GLN A 46 2.46 16.29 25.20
CA GLN A 46 1.95 17.32 24.29
C GLN A 46 1.99 16.88 22.82
N LYS A 47 3.06 16.20 22.38
CA LYS A 47 3.13 15.65 21.01
C LYS A 47 2.05 14.59 20.77
N ASN A 48 1.84 13.68 21.71
CA ASN A 48 0.77 12.68 21.62
C ASN A 48 -0.61 13.33 21.60
N ALA A 49 -0.86 14.35 22.44
CA ALA A 49 -2.15 15.03 22.45
C ALA A 49 -2.46 15.79 21.14
N LEU A 50 -1.45 16.41 20.53
CA LEU A 50 -1.60 17.09 19.24
C LEU A 50 -1.82 16.08 18.09
N GLN A 51 -1.05 15.00 18.06
CA GLN A 51 -1.22 13.91 17.09
C GLN A 51 -2.62 13.29 17.18
N THR A 52 -3.11 12.99 18.39
CA THR A 52 -4.47 12.47 18.57
C THR A 52 -5.55 13.48 18.13
N LYS A 53 -5.33 14.79 18.32
CA LYS A 53 -6.26 15.83 17.87
C LYS A 53 -6.32 15.93 16.36
N ASN A 54 -5.16 15.91 15.69
CA ASN A 54 -5.08 15.94 14.22
C ASN A 54 -5.69 14.68 13.62
N GLN A 55 -5.37 13.51 14.18
CA GLN A 55 -5.99 12.25 13.78
C GLN A 55 -7.52 12.32 13.83
N LYS A 56 -8.11 12.81 14.94
CA LYS A 56 -9.57 12.94 15.04
C LYS A 56 -10.16 13.86 13.99
N LYS A 57 -9.52 15.01 13.73
CA LYS A 57 -9.95 15.94 12.68
C LYS A 57 -9.92 15.26 11.30
N ASN A 58 -8.89 14.49 11.01
CA ASN A 58 -8.78 13.80 9.73
C ASN A 58 -9.79 12.64 9.62
N GLU A 59 -10.00 11.89 10.70
CA GLU A 59 -11.06 10.87 10.76
C GLU A 59 -12.45 11.47 10.51
N GLU A 60 -12.71 12.71 10.94
CA GLU A 60 -13.95 13.44 10.64
C GLU A 60 -14.04 13.84 9.16
N LEU A 61 -12.96 14.35 8.57
CA LEU A 61 -12.91 14.75 7.16
C LEU A 61 -13.14 13.56 6.20
N TYR A 62 -12.64 12.38 6.56
CA TYR A 62 -12.72 11.17 5.75
C TYR A 62 -13.73 10.13 6.28
N ALA A 63 -14.64 10.54 7.16
CA ALA A 63 -15.52 9.64 7.90
C ALA A 63 -16.30 8.67 6.99
N ASP A 64 -16.83 9.15 5.86
CA ASP A 64 -17.63 8.33 4.94
C ASP A 64 -16.81 7.19 4.30
N ILE A 65 -15.56 7.47 3.93
CA ILE A 65 -14.65 6.46 3.37
C ILE A 65 -14.25 5.45 4.45
N LEU A 66 -13.95 5.93 5.66
CA LEU A 66 -13.53 5.08 6.77
C LEU A 66 -14.67 4.20 7.32
N ALA A 67 -15.91 4.70 7.29
CA ALA A 67 -17.09 3.95 7.68
C ALA A 67 -17.43 2.86 6.66
N ASN A 68 -17.25 3.15 5.37
CA ASN A 68 -17.57 2.25 4.26
C ASN A 68 -16.31 1.70 3.59
N TYR A 69 -15.29 1.37 4.40
CA TYR A 69 -13.99 0.89 3.94
C TYR A 69 -14.15 -0.01 2.71
N PRO A 70 -13.78 0.45 1.50
CA PRO A 70 -14.20 -0.25 0.31
C PRO A 70 -13.69 -1.69 0.30
N ASN A 71 -14.58 -2.65 0.02
CA ASN A 71 -14.24 -4.09 0.04
C ASN A 71 -13.13 -4.45 -0.96
N GLN A 72 -12.87 -3.59 -1.94
CA GLN A 72 -11.76 -3.74 -2.89
C GLN A 72 -10.37 -3.52 -2.26
N TYR A 73 -10.29 -3.02 -1.03
CA TYR A 73 -9.03 -2.74 -0.33
C TYR A 73 -8.72 -3.83 0.71
N TYR A 74 -7.60 -4.52 0.53
CA TYR A 74 -7.19 -5.69 1.31
C TYR A 74 -6.51 -5.32 2.63
N SER A 75 -5.74 -4.23 2.66
CA SER A 75 -4.88 -3.90 3.80
C SER A 75 -5.64 -3.53 5.07
N ARG A 76 -6.95 -3.23 4.97
CA ARG A 76 -7.86 -2.86 6.08
C ARG A 76 -7.21 -1.91 7.10
N SER A 77 -6.38 -0.98 6.63
CA SER A 77 -5.65 0.01 7.43
C SER A 77 -5.35 1.25 6.61
N HIS A 78 -5.13 2.37 7.29
CA HIS A 78 -4.93 3.69 6.68
C HIS A 78 -3.90 4.52 7.45
N ALA A 79 -3.35 5.53 6.78
CA ALA A 79 -2.52 6.56 7.38
C ALA A 79 -2.98 7.95 6.90
N PHE A 80 -2.63 8.97 7.68
CA PHE A 80 -2.81 10.37 7.32
C PHE A 80 -1.45 11.01 7.13
N CYS A 81 -1.28 11.75 6.04
CA CYS A 81 -0.03 12.44 5.71
C CYS A 81 -0.30 13.67 4.87
N ASP A 82 0.23 14.83 5.26
CA ASP A 82 0.25 16.07 4.47
C ASP A 82 1.33 15.97 3.37
N ILE A 83 0.92 15.46 2.20
CA ILE A 83 1.81 15.11 1.08
C ILE A 83 2.21 16.37 0.30
N ASN A 84 1.32 17.36 0.17
CA ASN A 84 1.59 18.62 -0.53
C ASN A 84 2.06 19.77 0.38
N HIS A 85 2.13 19.55 1.69
CA HIS A 85 2.60 20.52 2.69
C HIS A 85 1.69 21.75 2.83
N ASP A 86 0.38 21.58 2.64
CA ASP A 86 -0.62 22.64 2.79
C ASP A 86 -1.22 22.72 4.22
N GLY A 87 -0.84 21.79 5.09
CA GLY A 87 -1.32 21.69 6.46
C GLY A 87 -2.60 20.87 6.63
N ILE A 88 -3.06 20.20 5.57
CA ILE A 88 -4.16 19.24 5.55
C ILE A 88 -3.59 17.87 5.19
N ASP A 89 -3.86 16.86 6.02
CA ASP A 89 -3.39 15.51 5.72
C ASP A 89 -4.30 14.84 4.67
N GLU A 90 -3.69 14.23 3.66
CA GLU A 90 -4.35 13.26 2.78
C GLU A 90 -4.58 11.91 3.48
N LEU A 91 -5.57 11.16 2.99
CA LEU A 91 -5.84 9.78 3.42
C LEU A 91 -5.18 8.78 2.47
N ILE A 92 -4.33 7.93 3.03
CA ILE A 92 -3.73 6.78 2.34
C ILE A 92 -4.34 5.51 2.91
N ILE A 93 -4.96 4.68 2.07
CA ILE A 93 -5.38 3.31 2.42
C ILE A 93 -4.29 2.35 1.94
N GLY A 94 -3.85 1.43 2.80
CA GLY A 94 -2.74 0.54 2.49
C GLY A 94 -2.03 0.05 3.76
N LYS A 95 -0.73 -0.23 3.63
CA LYS A 95 0.16 -0.69 4.70
C LYS A 95 1.60 -0.19 4.45
N ALA A 96 2.51 -0.48 5.38
CA ALA A 96 3.87 0.04 5.41
C ALA A 96 4.72 -0.16 4.13
N ASP A 97 4.38 -1.14 3.30
CA ASP A 97 5.08 -1.50 2.07
C ASP A 97 4.25 -1.25 0.79
N PHE A 98 2.99 -0.85 0.92
CA PHE A 98 2.08 -0.76 -0.24
C PHE A 98 0.89 0.19 -0.01
N ALA A 99 0.62 1.06 -0.98
CA ALA A 99 -0.57 1.91 -1.00
C ALA A 99 -1.62 1.37 -1.97
N GLU A 100 -2.86 1.23 -1.49
CA GLU A 100 -4.01 0.73 -2.25
C GLU A 100 -4.89 1.87 -2.77
N ALA A 101 -5.00 2.96 -2.03
CA ALA A 101 -5.69 4.15 -2.49
C ALA A 101 -5.17 5.42 -1.83
N LEU A 102 -5.29 6.53 -2.56
CA LEU A 102 -4.98 7.87 -2.10
C LEU A 102 -6.18 8.78 -2.31
N TYR A 103 -6.66 9.38 -1.23
CA TYR A 103 -7.72 10.38 -1.22
C TYR A 103 -7.19 11.72 -0.73
N TYR A 104 -7.62 12.79 -1.40
CA TYR A 104 -7.33 14.17 -1.04
C TYR A 104 -8.64 14.96 -0.99
N LEU A 105 -8.59 16.23 -0.56
CA LEU A 105 -9.79 17.07 -0.50
C LEU A 105 -9.87 17.98 -1.73
N VAL A 106 -11.02 17.93 -2.42
CA VAL A 106 -11.40 18.93 -3.43
C VAL A 106 -12.57 19.71 -2.88
N ASN A 107 -12.38 21.01 -2.65
CA ASN A 107 -13.40 21.87 -2.02
C ASN A 107 -13.96 21.22 -0.73
N GLU A 108 -13.07 20.76 0.14
CA GLU A 108 -13.40 20.09 1.42
C GLU A 108 -14.08 18.71 1.29
N GLN A 109 -14.17 18.13 0.09
CA GLN A 109 -14.77 16.81 -0.14
C GLN A 109 -13.70 15.74 -0.46
N PRO A 110 -13.70 14.59 0.24
CA PRO A 110 -12.85 13.46 -0.10
C PRO A 110 -13.01 13.01 -1.54
N THR A 111 -11.91 13.01 -2.29
CA THR A 111 -11.85 12.63 -3.70
C THR A 111 -10.75 11.61 -3.90
N LEU A 112 -11.07 10.49 -4.56
CA LEU A 112 -10.08 9.49 -4.94
C LEU A 112 -9.16 10.07 -6.02
N LEU A 113 -7.85 10.08 -5.78
CA LEU A 113 -6.84 10.51 -6.75
C LEU A 113 -6.25 9.33 -7.52
N ALA A 114 -5.86 8.28 -6.80
CA ALA A 114 -5.24 7.10 -7.37
C ALA A 114 -5.58 5.85 -6.55
N SER A 115 -5.61 4.71 -7.22
CA SER A 115 -5.80 3.41 -6.59
C SER A 115 -4.98 2.34 -7.28
N SER A 116 -4.50 1.38 -6.50
CA SER A 116 -3.85 0.19 -7.01
C SER A 116 -4.92 -0.87 -7.26
N ILE A 117 -5.06 -1.31 -8.50
CA ILE A 117 -6.07 -2.28 -8.91
C ILE A 117 -5.37 -3.38 -9.68
N VAL A 118 -5.66 -4.62 -9.31
CA VAL A 118 -5.39 -5.78 -10.15
C VAL A 118 -6.74 -6.34 -10.55
N ALA A 119 -7.09 -6.20 -11.83
CA ALA A 119 -8.34 -6.76 -12.30
C ALA A 119 -8.32 -8.30 -12.17
N SER A 120 -9.38 -8.88 -11.61
CA SER A 120 -9.51 -10.33 -11.43
C SER A 120 -9.41 -11.10 -12.75
N ALA A 121 -9.87 -10.48 -13.83
CA ALA A 121 -9.66 -10.88 -15.22
C ALA A 121 -9.22 -9.66 -16.03
N GLY A 122 -8.42 -9.85 -17.09
CA GLY A 122 -8.06 -8.71 -17.94
C GLY A 122 -6.63 -8.21 -17.81
N GLY A 123 -5.83 -8.74 -16.87
CA GLY A 123 -4.40 -8.43 -16.74
C GLY A 123 -4.10 -6.93 -16.55
N ASN A 124 -5.11 -6.07 -16.52
CA ASN A 124 -5.02 -4.65 -16.34
C ASN A 124 -4.64 -4.39 -14.90
N ARG A 125 -3.55 -3.66 -14.76
CA ARG A 125 -2.97 -3.28 -13.50
C ARG A 125 -2.98 -1.77 -13.44
N GLN A 126 -3.33 -1.27 -12.27
CA GLN A 126 -3.12 0.10 -11.90
C GLN A 126 -2.28 0.10 -10.63
N GLY A 127 -1.37 1.05 -10.56
CA GLY A 127 -0.53 1.26 -9.39
C GLY A 127 -0.10 2.72 -9.37
N PHE A 128 0.32 3.18 -8.20
CA PHE A 128 0.77 4.54 -8.05
C PHE A 128 1.90 4.67 -7.03
N THR A 129 2.70 5.71 -7.22
CA THR A 129 3.80 6.09 -6.34
C THR A 129 3.56 7.51 -5.86
N ILE A 130 3.64 7.71 -4.55
CA ILE A 130 3.51 9.02 -3.90
C ILE A 130 4.91 9.60 -3.70
N PHE A 131 5.10 10.88 -4.02
CA PHE A 131 6.34 11.61 -3.78
C PHE A 131 6.16 12.64 -2.67
N GLU A 132 7.25 12.97 -1.98
CA GLU A 132 7.24 13.89 -0.83
C GLU A 132 6.84 15.33 -1.19
N ASP A 133 6.78 15.69 -2.48
CA ASP A 133 6.48 17.04 -2.96
C ASP A 133 5.06 17.19 -3.55
N GLY A 134 4.11 16.37 -3.08
CA GLY A 134 2.71 16.43 -3.51
C GLY A 134 2.44 15.79 -4.88
N LYS A 135 3.45 15.15 -5.50
CA LYS A 135 3.29 14.46 -6.79
C LYS A 135 2.84 13.03 -6.60
N VAL A 136 2.04 12.55 -7.54
CA VAL A 136 1.56 11.17 -7.60
C VAL A 136 1.71 10.65 -9.03
N LEU A 137 2.61 9.70 -9.23
CA LEU A 137 2.71 8.95 -10.49
C LEU A 137 1.67 7.84 -10.45
N SER A 138 0.69 7.88 -11.34
CA SER A 138 -0.29 6.80 -11.54
C SER A 138 -0.02 6.15 -12.88
N SER A 139 0.05 4.82 -12.89
CA SER A 139 0.37 4.03 -14.06
C SER A 139 -0.70 2.97 -14.27
N GLN A 140 -1.10 2.77 -15.52
CA GLN A 140 -1.96 1.68 -15.94
C GLN A 140 -1.26 0.85 -17.02
N TRP A 141 -1.14 -0.45 -16.80
CA TRP A 141 -0.45 -1.35 -17.71
C TRP A 141 -1.12 -2.72 -17.77
N SER A 142 -0.71 -3.52 -18.76
CA SER A 142 -1.12 -4.91 -18.88
C SER A 142 -0.08 -5.83 -18.25
N SER A 143 -0.51 -6.93 -17.66
CA SER A 143 0.39 -7.93 -17.05
C SER A 143 1.41 -8.53 -18.01
N LEU A 144 1.19 -8.44 -19.34
CA LEU A 144 2.17 -8.92 -20.33
C LEU A 144 3.10 -7.85 -20.88
N SER A 145 2.94 -6.60 -20.46
CA SER A 145 3.79 -5.52 -20.93
C SER A 145 4.12 -4.58 -19.78
N PRO A 146 5.41 -4.30 -19.53
CA PRO A 146 5.78 -3.32 -18.54
C PRO A 146 5.54 -1.88 -19.04
N MET A 147 5.08 -1.69 -20.28
CA MET A 147 4.70 -0.38 -20.81
C MET A 147 3.35 0.05 -20.23
N ALA A 148 3.34 1.21 -19.59
CA ALA A 148 2.18 1.81 -18.95
C ALA A 148 1.80 3.14 -19.60
N GLU A 149 0.49 3.41 -19.64
CA GLU A 149 -0.01 4.78 -19.67
C GLU A 149 0.17 5.37 -18.27
N SER A 150 1.01 6.39 -18.16
CA SER A 150 1.39 7.01 -16.90
C SER A 150 1.08 8.49 -16.89
N LYS A 151 0.56 8.96 -15.75
CA LYS A 151 0.23 10.37 -15.48
C LYS A 151 0.81 10.76 -14.15
N VAL A 152 1.47 11.92 -14.11
CA VAL A 152 1.89 12.55 -12.87
C VAL A 152 0.90 13.63 -12.51
N TYR A 153 0.24 13.45 -11.37
CA TYR A 153 -0.64 14.42 -10.76
C TYR A 153 0.14 15.27 -9.75
N GLN A 154 -0.15 16.56 -9.69
CA GLN A 154 0.26 17.46 -8.61
C GLN A 154 -0.98 17.85 -7.81
N ILE A 155 -0.98 17.51 -6.51
CA ILE A 155 -1.98 18.01 -5.57
C ILE A 155 -1.67 19.49 -5.30
N PRO A 156 -2.64 20.42 -5.46
CA PRO A 156 -2.42 21.84 -5.23
C PRO A 156 -2.70 22.24 -3.78
N ASP A 157 -1.96 23.20 -3.26
CA ASP A 157 -2.07 23.70 -1.87
C ASP A 157 -3.35 24.50 -1.58
N ASN A 158 -4.28 24.57 -2.53
CA ASN A 158 -5.47 25.42 -2.47
C ASN A 158 -6.78 24.62 -2.39
N GLY A 159 -6.72 23.31 -2.13
CA GLY A 159 -7.89 22.42 -2.09
C GLY A 159 -8.62 22.30 -3.43
N GLY A 160 -7.96 22.66 -4.54
CA GLY A 160 -8.46 22.49 -5.89
C GLY A 160 -8.19 21.10 -6.45
N GLN A 161 -8.70 20.82 -7.65
CA GLN A 161 -8.44 19.53 -8.32
C GLN A 161 -6.95 19.37 -8.65
N ALA A 162 -6.44 18.15 -8.45
CA ALA A 162 -5.11 17.74 -8.87
C ALA A 162 -4.91 17.98 -10.38
N LYS A 163 -3.72 18.43 -10.76
CA LYS A 163 -3.37 18.75 -12.16
C LYS A 163 -2.42 17.71 -12.72
N ILE A 164 -2.63 17.29 -13.95
CA ILE A 164 -1.66 16.49 -14.68
C ILE A 164 -0.52 17.42 -15.09
N VAL A 165 0.69 17.15 -14.60
CA VAL A 165 1.90 17.94 -14.88
C VAL A 165 2.87 17.25 -15.84
N ALA A 166 2.72 15.93 -16.01
CA ALA A 166 3.43 15.13 -17.00
C ALA A 166 2.62 13.86 -17.31
N SER A 167 2.86 13.28 -18.49
CA SER A 167 2.27 12.01 -18.90
C SER A 167 3.13 11.35 -19.95
N ASP A 168 3.11 10.03 -19.98
CA ASP A 168 3.76 9.22 -21.02
C ASP A 168 2.93 7.96 -21.27
N GLU A 169 2.69 7.61 -22.54
CA GLU A 169 1.86 6.48 -22.93
C GLU A 169 2.63 5.14 -23.02
N GLN A 170 3.96 5.19 -22.92
CA GLN A 170 4.90 4.07 -23.06
C GLN A 170 5.98 4.12 -21.96
N TYR A 171 5.59 4.53 -20.75
CA TYR A 171 6.51 4.51 -19.61
C TYR A 171 6.72 3.08 -19.14
N ASN A 172 7.97 2.66 -18.98
CA ASN A 172 8.28 1.35 -18.43
C ASN A 172 8.20 1.38 -16.90
N ILE A 173 7.28 0.60 -16.32
CA ILE A 173 7.09 0.56 -14.86
C ILE A 173 8.31 0.02 -14.07
N HIS A 174 9.29 -0.55 -14.76
CA HIS A 174 10.56 -1.01 -14.15
C HIS A 174 11.69 -0.01 -14.28
N ASP A 175 11.46 1.15 -14.92
CA ASP A 175 12.48 2.17 -15.05
C ASP A 175 12.70 2.89 -13.72
N ASN A 176 13.92 2.79 -13.21
CA ASN A 176 14.35 3.53 -12.02
C ASN A 176 14.58 5.03 -12.31
N ASP A 177 14.68 5.42 -13.59
CA ASP A 177 14.76 6.81 -14.00
C ASP A 177 13.36 7.35 -14.30
N LEU A 178 12.87 8.21 -13.41
CA LEU A 178 11.54 8.80 -13.51
C LEU A 178 11.51 10.09 -14.34
N SER A 179 12.63 10.47 -14.96
CA SER A 179 12.73 11.71 -15.76
C SER A 179 11.82 11.71 -16.99
N GLN A 180 11.52 10.53 -17.57
CA GLN A 180 10.57 10.39 -18.68
C GLN A 180 9.17 10.88 -18.31
N VAL A 181 8.75 10.66 -17.07
CA VAL A 181 7.47 11.15 -16.52
C VAL A 181 7.64 12.47 -15.76
N GLY A 182 8.73 13.21 -16.00
CA GLY A 182 8.94 14.56 -15.46
C GLY A 182 9.23 14.62 -13.96
N ILE A 183 9.46 13.49 -13.30
CA ILE A 183 9.86 13.44 -11.89
C ILE A 183 11.37 13.61 -11.81
N THR A 184 11.80 14.75 -11.27
CA THR A 184 13.21 15.04 -11.02
C THR A 184 13.36 15.66 -9.63
N ASN A 185 14.42 15.28 -8.90
CA ASN A 185 14.77 15.89 -7.61
C ASN A 185 13.72 15.77 -6.49
N THR A 186 12.90 14.72 -6.49
CA THR A 186 11.97 14.40 -5.39
C THR A 186 12.16 12.95 -4.95
N GLN A 187 11.84 12.66 -3.69
CA GLN A 187 11.92 11.32 -3.11
C GLN A 187 10.53 10.69 -3.04
N THR A 188 10.48 9.37 -3.18
CA THR A 188 9.27 8.60 -2.89
C THR A 188 8.95 8.70 -1.41
N LEU A 189 7.68 8.91 -1.08
CA LEU A 189 7.19 8.95 0.28
C LEU A 189 7.50 7.63 1.00
N ASN A 190 8.13 7.70 2.17
CA ASN A 190 8.43 6.52 2.99
C ASN A 190 7.18 6.03 3.74
N LEU A 191 6.42 5.12 3.11
CA LEU A 191 5.22 4.50 3.69
C LEU A 191 5.47 3.80 5.04
N ALA A 192 6.65 3.22 5.25
CA ALA A 192 7.00 2.52 6.48
C ALA A 192 7.19 3.45 7.68
N ALA A 193 7.43 4.75 7.43
CA ALA A 193 7.55 5.76 8.47
C ALA A 193 6.18 6.32 8.94
N LEU A 194 5.09 6.00 8.22
CA LEU A 194 3.75 6.48 8.54
C LEU A 194 3.17 5.76 9.76
N THR A 195 2.27 6.45 10.46
CA THR A 195 1.49 5.85 11.55
C THR A 195 0.24 5.21 10.99
N TRP A 196 0.28 3.89 10.83
CA TRP A 196 -0.85 3.10 10.30
C TRP A 196 -1.89 2.81 11.37
N LEU A 197 -3.14 3.11 11.05
CA LEU A 197 -4.33 2.91 11.87
C LEU A 197 -5.14 1.75 11.30
N PRO A 198 -5.56 0.78 12.12
CA PRO A 198 -6.44 -0.29 11.65
C PRO A 198 -7.82 0.29 11.28
N ALA A 199 -8.46 -0.29 10.26
CA ALA A 199 -9.85 -0.02 9.99
C ALA A 199 -10.67 -0.39 11.23
N LYS A 200 -11.56 0.50 11.67
CA LYS A 200 -12.47 0.21 12.78
C LYS A 200 -13.38 -0.92 12.33
N THR A 201 -13.19 -2.11 12.90
CA THR A 201 -14.11 -3.23 12.68
C THR A 201 -15.47 -2.79 13.19
N GLN A 202 -16.45 -2.62 12.30
CA GLN A 202 -17.85 -2.73 12.73
C GLN A 202 -17.93 -4.09 13.43
N ALA A 203 -18.31 -4.10 14.71
CA ALA A 203 -18.64 -5.35 15.39
C ALA A 203 -19.56 -6.10 14.44
N SER A 204 -19.09 -7.24 13.95
CA SER A 204 -19.86 -8.09 13.06
C SER A 204 -21.14 -8.40 13.81
N GLN A 205 -22.24 -7.72 13.46
CA GLN A 205 -23.53 -8.33 13.64
C GLN A 205 -23.44 -9.58 12.78
N SER A 206 -23.30 -10.71 13.46
CA SER A 206 -23.63 -12.02 12.95
C SER A 206 -25.12 -12.03 12.64
N GLU A 207 -25.54 -11.23 11.67
CA GLU A 207 -26.78 -11.50 10.95
C GLU A 207 -26.41 -12.56 9.95
N ASN A 208 -26.65 -13.80 10.38
CA ASN A 208 -26.78 -14.97 9.54
C ASN A 208 -27.79 -14.63 8.43
N PRO A 209 -27.39 -14.37 7.18
CA PRO A 209 -28.32 -14.47 6.10
C PRO A 209 -28.36 -15.96 5.81
N SER A 210 -29.38 -16.65 6.32
CA SER A 210 -29.95 -17.77 5.58
C SER A 210 -30.49 -17.21 4.25
N ALA A 211 -29.57 -16.85 3.35
CA ALA A 211 -29.80 -16.85 1.94
C ALA A 211 -29.33 -18.24 1.50
N GLU A 212 -30.27 -19.01 0.95
CA GLU A 212 -29.94 -20.19 0.16
C GLU A 212 -28.80 -19.80 -0.78
N ASN A 213 -27.60 -20.31 -0.48
CA ASN A 213 -26.53 -20.36 -1.45
C ASN A 213 -27.16 -21.12 -2.63
N PRO A 214 -27.33 -20.51 -3.82
CA PRO A 214 -27.59 -21.35 -4.97
C PRO A 214 -26.38 -22.28 -5.04
N SER A 215 -26.59 -23.56 -4.77
CA SER A 215 -25.56 -24.58 -4.96
C SER A 215 -24.88 -24.31 -6.30
N PRO A 216 -23.54 -24.35 -6.37
CA PRO A 216 -22.85 -24.16 -7.64
C PRO A 216 -23.42 -25.16 -8.65
N THR A 217 -24.14 -24.63 -9.64
CA THR A 217 -24.72 -25.48 -10.68
C THR A 217 -23.57 -25.99 -11.54
N ASN A 218 -23.36 -27.31 -11.46
CA ASN A 218 -22.44 -28.17 -12.20
C ASN A 218 -20.99 -28.28 -11.68
N PRO A 219 -20.60 -29.45 -11.14
CA PRO A 219 -19.29 -29.99 -11.42
C PRO A 219 -19.27 -30.37 -12.91
N SER A 220 -18.87 -29.44 -13.78
CA SER A 220 -18.64 -29.77 -15.19
C SER A 220 -17.63 -30.91 -15.26
N THR A 221 -17.99 -32.01 -15.94
CA THR A 221 -17.08 -33.12 -16.26
C THR A 221 -16.05 -32.74 -17.33
N GLU A 222 -16.11 -31.51 -17.84
CA GLU A 222 -15.12 -30.99 -18.78
C GLU A 222 -13.79 -30.72 -18.08
N ALA A 223 -12.71 -31.13 -18.74
CA ALA A 223 -11.35 -30.89 -18.29
C ALA A 223 -11.07 -29.38 -18.24
N TYR A 224 -10.24 -28.97 -17.28
CA TYR A 224 -9.72 -27.61 -17.27
C TYR A 224 -8.87 -27.38 -18.53
N GLN A 225 -9.16 -26.31 -19.25
CA GLN A 225 -8.36 -25.92 -20.42
C GLN A 225 -7.02 -25.28 -20.03
N THR A 226 -6.88 -24.84 -18.77
CA THR A 226 -5.69 -24.19 -18.22
C THR A 226 -5.64 -24.30 -16.69
N ASP A 227 -4.43 -24.35 -16.15
CA ASP A 227 -4.15 -24.24 -14.72
C ASP A 227 -4.11 -22.80 -14.25
N VAL A 228 -3.62 -21.93 -15.12
CA VAL A 228 -3.47 -20.51 -14.87
C VAL A 228 -4.76 -19.82 -15.26
N PHE A 229 -5.25 -18.94 -14.39
CA PHE A 229 -6.36 -18.07 -14.73
C PHE A 229 -5.94 -17.20 -15.91
N PRO A 230 -6.62 -17.24 -17.06
CA PRO A 230 -6.35 -16.35 -18.18
C PRO A 230 -6.64 -14.90 -17.76
N SER A 231 -5.66 -14.23 -17.18
CA SER A 231 -5.72 -12.79 -17.01
C SER A 231 -5.56 -12.16 -18.41
N ALA A 232 -6.66 -11.68 -19.00
CA ALA A 232 -6.75 -10.80 -20.20
C ALA A 232 -6.77 -11.37 -21.61
N TRP A 233 -6.16 -12.52 -21.87
CA TRP A 233 -5.76 -12.83 -23.27
C TRP A 233 -6.77 -13.62 -24.07
N GLN A 234 -7.90 -13.98 -23.45
CA GLN A 234 -8.98 -14.71 -24.12
C GLN A 234 -10.31 -14.24 -23.53
N SER A 235 -10.78 -13.06 -23.94
CA SER A 235 -12.02 -12.43 -23.44
C SER A 235 -13.29 -13.24 -23.76
N ASP A 236 -13.16 -14.19 -24.67
CA ASP A 236 -14.16 -15.12 -25.18
C ASP A 236 -14.01 -16.55 -24.63
N THR A 237 -12.99 -16.81 -23.80
CA THR A 237 -12.83 -18.11 -23.13
C THR A 237 -13.80 -18.23 -21.97
N LYS A 238 -14.84 -19.04 -22.16
CA LYS A 238 -15.72 -19.49 -21.08
C LYS A 238 -14.95 -20.41 -20.14
N LEU A 239 -14.45 -19.85 -19.05
CA LEU A 239 -13.89 -20.64 -17.95
C LEU A 239 -15.04 -21.24 -17.14
N ARG A 240 -14.86 -22.50 -16.78
CA ARG A 240 -15.74 -23.15 -15.81
C ARG A 240 -15.46 -22.62 -14.41
N ASP A 241 -16.45 -22.77 -13.54
CA ASP A 241 -16.25 -22.54 -12.11
C ASP A 241 -15.20 -23.52 -11.53
N GLY A 242 -14.46 -23.05 -10.53
CA GLY A 242 -13.44 -23.79 -9.81
C GLY A 242 -12.13 -23.03 -9.63
N PHE A 243 -11.01 -23.75 -9.50
CA PHE A 243 -9.75 -23.18 -9.01
C PHE A 243 -8.73 -22.92 -10.11
N TYR A 244 -7.98 -21.83 -10.01
CA TYR A 244 -6.94 -21.42 -10.96
C TYR A 244 -5.76 -20.74 -10.26
N ILE A 245 -4.55 -20.87 -10.81
CA ILE A 245 -3.40 -20.05 -10.40
C ILE A 245 -3.60 -18.63 -10.94
N SER A 246 -3.74 -17.63 -10.06
CA SER A 246 -4.07 -16.25 -10.44
C SER A 246 -2.90 -15.29 -10.34
N PHE A 247 -1.88 -15.62 -9.54
CA PHE A 247 -0.73 -14.76 -9.32
C PHE A 247 0.52 -15.55 -8.93
N ILE A 248 1.63 -15.18 -9.55
CA ILE A 248 2.99 -15.63 -9.24
C ILE A 248 3.79 -14.33 -9.12
N GLU A 249 4.34 -13.99 -7.94
CA GLU A 249 5.27 -12.84 -7.93
C GLU A 249 6.55 -13.24 -8.67
N ASN A 250 7.15 -12.29 -9.39
CA ASN A 250 8.31 -12.53 -10.25
C ASN A 250 9.63 -12.72 -9.46
N THR A 251 9.57 -13.34 -8.28
CA THR A 251 10.75 -13.68 -7.48
C THR A 251 10.73 -15.18 -7.19
N GLU A 252 11.90 -15.82 -7.14
CA GLU A 252 12.03 -17.25 -6.87
C GLU A 252 11.53 -17.65 -5.47
N ALA A 253 11.29 -16.68 -4.58
CA ALA A 253 10.83 -16.90 -3.21
C ALA A 253 9.34 -16.61 -2.99
N ALA A 254 8.61 -16.18 -4.03
CA ALA A 254 7.27 -15.67 -3.91
C ALA A 254 6.21 -16.73 -3.66
N ASP A 255 5.25 -16.41 -2.79
CA ASP A 255 4.03 -17.18 -2.64
C ASP A 255 3.19 -17.13 -3.93
N THR A 256 2.41 -18.18 -4.16
CA THR A 256 1.53 -18.33 -5.32
C THR A 256 0.09 -18.28 -4.86
N HIS A 257 -0.78 -17.63 -5.63
CA HIS A 257 -2.20 -17.51 -5.30
C HIS A 257 -3.02 -18.49 -6.13
N ILE A 258 -3.94 -19.19 -5.47
CA ILE A 258 -4.98 -20.00 -6.10
C ILE A 258 -6.33 -19.33 -5.84
N SER A 259 -6.97 -18.86 -6.91
CA SER A 259 -8.29 -18.22 -6.85
C SER A 259 -9.39 -19.22 -7.13
N GLN A 260 -10.46 -19.18 -6.33
CA GLN A 260 -11.72 -19.83 -6.62
C GLN A 260 -12.59 -18.90 -7.45
N MET A 261 -13.15 -19.42 -8.55
CA MET A 261 -14.01 -18.69 -9.47
C MET A 261 -15.42 -19.29 -9.46
N THR A 262 -16.43 -18.42 -9.39
CA THR A 262 -17.84 -18.78 -9.51
C THR A 262 -18.57 -17.74 -10.35
N ASN A 263 -19.23 -18.15 -11.42
CA ASN A 263 -19.89 -17.26 -12.38
C ASN A 263 -18.97 -16.14 -12.89
N MET A 264 -17.72 -16.49 -13.23
CA MET A 264 -16.66 -15.57 -13.64
C MET A 264 -16.24 -14.51 -12.60
N LYS A 265 -16.59 -14.69 -11.33
CA LYS A 265 -16.14 -13.85 -10.22
C LYS A 265 -15.24 -14.63 -9.29
N GLU A 266 -14.19 -13.98 -8.81
CA GLU A 266 -13.36 -14.53 -7.74
C GLU A 266 -14.15 -14.51 -6.44
N THR A 267 -14.22 -15.64 -5.75
CA THR A 267 -14.97 -15.82 -4.51
C THR A 267 -14.09 -16.14 -3.32
N ASP A 268 -12.88 -16.67 -3.55
CA ASP A 268 -11.90 -16.96 -2.52
C ASP A 268 -10.48 -17.00 -3.09
N VAL A 269 -9.47 -16.79 -2.26
CA VAL A 269 -8.04 -16.86 -2.62
C VAL A 269 -7.25 -17.59 -1.55
N VAL A 270 -6.52 -18.62 -1.96
CA VAL A 270 -5.58 -19.35 -1.12
C VAL A 270 -4.15 -18.98 -1.50
N VAL A 271 -3.39 -18.48 -0.53
CA VAL A 271 -1.96 -18.16 -0.68
C VAL A 271 -1.12 -19.36 -0.25
N LEU A 272 -0.19 -19.77 -1.11
CA LEU A 272 0.62 -20.97 -0.96
C LEU A 272 2.10 -20.62 -1.08
N PRO A 273 3.02 -21.23 -0.30
CA PRO A 273 4.44 -21.06 -0.54
C PRO A 273 4.86 -21.55 -1.92
N ASN A 274 5.93 -20.95 -2.45
CA ASN A 274 6.48 -21.26 -3.75
C ASN A 274 6.65 -22.78 -3.96
N GLY A 275 6.30 -23.26 -5.16
CA GLY A 275 6.41 -24.68 -5.54
C GLY A 275 5.27 -25.59 -5.07
N GLN A 276 4.29 -25.09 -4.30
CA GLN A 276 3.16 -25.90 -3.83
C GLN A 276 1.89 -25.76 -4.69
N ALA A 277 1.84 -24.73 -5.53
CA ALA A 277 0.63 -24.33 -6.25
C ALA A 277 0.04 -25.42 -7.13
N HIS A 278 0.86 -26.03 -8.00
CA HIS A 278 0.37 -27.08 -8.91
C HIS A 278 -0.13 -28.31 -8.16
N ALA A 279 0.61 -28.79 -7.17
CA ALA A 279 0.23 -29.97 -6.40
C ALA A 279 -1.04 -29.75 -5.57
N PHE A 280 -1.23 -28.55 -5.02
CA PHE A 280 -2.47 -28.18 -4.33
C PHE A 280 -3.64 -28.01 -5.32
N LEU A 281 -3.41 -27.34 -6.45
CA LEU A 281 -4.40 -27.11 -7.50
C LEU A 281 -4.97 -28.43 -8.05
N ASP A 282 -4.09 -29.39 -8.33
CA ASP A 282 -4.48 -30.73 -8.80
C ASP A 282 -5.34 -31.45 -7.78
N TRP A 283 -4.97 -31.36 -6.50
CA TRP A 283 -5.70 -32.01 -5.42
C TRP A 283 -7.07 -31.37 -5.19
N ILE A 284 -7.16 -30.05 -5.12
CA ILE A 284 -8.41 -29.36 -4.78
C ILE A 284 -9.46 -29.53 -5.88
N ARG A 285 -9.05 -29.50 -7.15
CA ARG A 285 -9.94 -29.74 -8.30
C ARG A 285 -10.54 -31.14 -8.32
N GLN A 286 -9.87 -32.12 -7.71
CA GLN A 286 -10.37 -33.49 -7.62
C GLN A 286 -11.22 -33.72 -6.36
N THR A 287 -10.83 -33.10 -5.25
CA THR A 287 -11.36 -33.43 -3.93
C THR A 287 -12.53 -32.53 -3.53
N ALA A 288 -12.47 -31.25 -3.87
CA ALA A 288 -13.51 -30.28 -3.61
C ALA A 288 -13.59 -29.25 -4.76
N PRO A 289 -14.03 -29.67 -5.97
CA PRO A 289 -14.09 -28.80 -7.15
C PRO A 289 -15.02 -27.59 -6.98
N ASP A 290 -15.95 -27.64 -6.02
CA ASP A 290 -16.86 -26.56 -5.63
C ASP A 290 -16.35 -25.72 -4.44
N GLY A 291 -15.18 -26.07 -3.89
CA GLY A 291 -14.57 -25.45 -2.72
C GLY A 291 -15.10 -25.92 -1.37
N THR A 292 -16.00 -26.91 -1.34
CA THR A 292 -16.58 -27.37 -0.07
C THR A 292 -15.58 -28.08 0.86
N THR A 293 -15.42 -27.56 2.08
CA THR A 293 -14.56 -28.11 3.13
C THR A 293 -15.28 -29.21 3.92
N LYS A 294 -15.56 -30.36 3.30
CA LYS A 294 -16.23 -31.50 4.00
C LYS A 294 -15.30 -32.26 4.97
N ASN A 295 -14.15 -31.69 5.31
CA ASN A 295 -13.03 -32.38 5.93
C ASN A 295 -12.80 -32.01 7.42
N GLY A 296 -13.68 -31.21 8.01
CA GLY A 296 -13.62 -30.86 9.44
C GLY A 296 -12.50 -29.89 9.81
N LEU A 297 -11.75 -29.37 8.84
CA LEU A 297 -10.75 -28.32 9.02
C LEU A 297 -11.28 -26.99 8.50
N GLU A 298 -10.78 -25.89 9.06
CA GLU A 298 -11.18 -24.53 8.69
C GLU A 298 -10.78 -24.15 7.25
N SER A 299 -9.77 -24.82 6.67
CA SER A 299 -9.26 -24.53 5.33
C SER A 299 -8.89 -25.79 4.56
N ASN A 300 -9.22 -25.80 3.26
CA ASN A 300 -8.81 -26.84 2.31
C ASN A 300 -7.27 -26.97 2.22
N TYR A 301 -6.53 -25.87 2.37
CA TYR A 301 -5.07 -25.90 2.34
C TYR A 301 -4.48 -26.59 3.58
N GLN A 302 -5.01 -26.29 4.76
CA GLN A 302 -4.57 -26.96 6.00
C GLN A 302 -4.81 -28.47 5.93
N TYR A 303 -5.96 -28.88 5.40
CA TYR A 303 -6.21 -30.30 5.17
C TYR A 303 -5.19 -30.95 4.24
N TRP A 304 -4.88 -30.29 3.13
CA TRP A 304 -3.91 -30.81 2.18
C TRP A 304 -2.52 -30.96 2.80
N LEU A 305 -2.07 -29.97 3.60
CA LEU A 305 -0.80 -30.04 4.33
C LEU A 305 -0.75 -31.22 5.30
N GLU A 306 -1.79 -31.41 6.10
CA GLU A 306 -1.80 -32.42 7.17
C GLU A 306 -2.00 -33.85 6.66
N ASN A 307 -2.78 -34.01 5.57
CA ASN A 307 -3.29 -35.33 5.17
C ASN A 307 -2.76 -35.83 3.82
N VAL A 308 -2.30 -34.93 2.94
CA VAL A 308 -2.03 -35.26 1.53
C VAL A 308 -0.57 -35.02 1.14
N LYS A 309 -0.01 -33.85 1.48
CA LYS A 309 1.32 -33.38 1.03
C LYS A 309 2.51 -33.99 1.80
N LYS A 310 2.45 -35.28 2.14
CA LYS A 310 3.51 -35.97 2.91
C LYS A 310 4.86 -35.95 2.21
#